data_AF-A0A934F1P9-F1
#
_entry.id   AF-A0A934F1P9-F1
#
_cell.length_a   1.000
_cell.length_b   1.000
_cell.length_c   1.000
_cell.angle_alpha   90.00
_cell.angle_beta   90.00
_cell.angle_gamma   90.00
#
_symmetry.space_group_name_H-M   'P 1'
#
loop_
_entity.id
_entity.type
_entity.pdbx_description
1 polymer ?
#
loop_
_entity_poly.entity_id
_entity_poly.type
_entity_poly.pdbx_seq_one_letter_code
_entity_poly.pdbx_strand_id
1 'polypeptide(L)' 'MGLDIRWPIGLMFTVVGALLALQGLLAGPDANKLSLGININFGWGCVLLAFGLLMVFFAWRGKQGAK' A
#
# COMPACT_ATOMS: atom_id res chain seq x y z
N MET A 1 -25.53 -7.84 -7.53
CA MET A 1 -24.22 -8.46 -7.24
C MET A 1 -23.38 -7.42 -6.49
N GLY A 2 -23.48 -7.38 -5.17
CA GLY A 2 -22.72 -6.43 -4.36
C GLY A 2 -21.24 -6.77 -4.47
N LEU A 3 -20.51 -5.98 -5.25
CA LEU A 3 -19.08 -6.13 -5.41
C LEU A 3 -18.47 -5.89 -4.02
N ASP A 4 -17.77 -6.88 -3.49
CA ASP A 4 -17.18 -6.80 -2.16
C ASP A 4 -16.18 -5.63 -2.14
N ILE A 5 -16.61 -4.49 -1.59
CA ILE A 5 -15.90 -3.19 -1.66
C ILE A 5 -14.48 -3.27 -1.09
N ARG A 6 -14.24 -4.26 -0.22
CA ARG A 6 -12.92 -4.59 0.33
C ARG A 6 -11.90 -4.92 -0.75
N TRP A 7 -12.33 -5.51 -1.86
CA TRP A 7 -11.43 -5.92 -2.94
C TRP A 7 -10.89 -4.73 -3.75
N PRO A 8 -11.72 -3.84 -4.33
CA PRO A 8 -11.20 -2.65 -5.02
C PRO A 8 -10.41 -1.73 -4.08
N ILE A 9 -10.87 -1.53 -2.85
CA ILE A 9 -10.20 -0.65 -1.88
C ILE A 9 -8.83 -1.21 -1.51
N GLY A 10 -8.72 -2.50 -1.18
CA GLY A 10 -7.44 -3.14 -0.85
C GLY A 10 -6.46 -3.08 -2.01
N LEU A 11 -6.93 -3.28 -3.25
CA LEU A 11 -6.11 -3.16 -4.46
C LEU A 11 -5.57 -1.73 -4.64
N MET A 12 -6.42 -0.72 -4.49
CA MET A 12 -6.01 0.69 -4.59
C MET A 12 -4.92 1.03 -3.56
N PHE A 13 -5.11 0.67 -2.30
CA PHE A 13 -4.10 0.92 -1.25
C PHE A 13 -2.78 0.18 -1.51
N THR A 14 -2.85 -1.05 -2.02
CA THR A 14 -1.66 -1.83 -2.36
C THR A 14 -0.88 -1.19 -3.50
N VAL A 15 -1.57 -0.76 -4.57
CA VAL A 15 -0.93 -0.11 -5.73
C VAL A 15 -0.33 1.23 -5.34
N VAL A 16 -1.07 2.08 -4.63
CA VAL A 16 -0.58 3.39 -4.17
C VAL A 16 0.58 3.22 -3.19
N GLY A 17 0.48 2.30 -2.24
CA GLY A 17 1.57 1.99 -1.31
C GLY A 17 2.82 1.47 -1.99
N ALA A 18 2.67 0.58 -2.99
CA ALA A 18 3.78 0.09 -3.80
C ALA A 18 4.45 1.20 -4.60
N LEU A 19 3.68 2.08 -5.24
CA LEU A 19 4.21 3.24 -5.96
C LEU A 19 4.95 4.19 -5.03
N LEU A 20 4.42 4.46 -3.83
CA LEU A 20 5.06 5.36 -2.86
C LEU A 20 6.33 4.74 -2.27
N ALA A 21 6.33 3.44 -1.98
CA ALA A 21 7.51 2.71 -1.51
C ALA A 21 8.60 2.64 -2.59
N LEU A 22 8.23 2.36 -3.85
CA LEU A 22 9.16 2.39 -4.98
C LEU A 22 9.72 3.79 -5.20
N GLN A 23 8.88 4.82 -5.12
CA GLN A 23 9.33 6.20 -5.23
C GLN A 23 10.32 6.53 -4.11
N GLY A 24 10.04 6.14 -2.86
CA GLY A 24 10.96 6.31 -1.75
C GLY A 24 12.27 5.54 -1.92
N LEU A 25 12.24 4.34 -2.50
CA LEU A 25 13.44 3.53 -2.74
C LEU A 25 14.31 4.08 -3.89
N LEU A 26 13.68 4.59 -4.95
CA LEU A 26 14.34 5.18 -6.11
C LEU A 26 14.71 6.66 -5.87
N ALA A 27 14.22 7.26 -4.79
CA ALA A 27 14.53 8.63 -4.42
C ALA A 27 16.00 8.76 -4.01
N GLY A 28 16.76 9.52 -4.81
CA GLY A 28 18.13 9.89 -4.47
C GLY A 28 18.21 10.78 -3.20
N PRO A 29 19.42 10.95 -2.64
CA PRO A 29 19.65 11.70 -1.39
C PRO A 29 19.10 13.14 -1.41
N ASP A 30 18.92 13.74 -2.59
CA ASP A 30 18.34 15.08 -2.74
C ASP A 30 16.84 15.17 -2.40
N ALA A 31 16.08 14.09 -2.58
CA ALA A 31 14.65 14.08 -2.25
C ALA A 31 14.38 14.25 -0.75
N ASN A 32 15.36 13.88 0.09
CA ASN A 32 15.26 13.97 1.55
C ASN A 32 15.63 15.35 2.10
N LYS A 33 16.11 16.29 1.27
CA LYS A 33 16.51 17.64 1.71
C LYS A 33 15.34 18.47 2.26
N LEU A 34 14.12 18.22 1.79
CA LEU A 34 12.89 18.83 2.31
C LEU A 34 12.35 18.13 3.56
N SER A 35 12.77 16.89 3.83
CA SER A 35 12.22 16.00 4.87
C SER A 35 13.19 15.77 6.04
N LEU A 36 14.10 16.69 6.31
CA LEU A 36 15.11 16.56 7.38
C LEU A 36 16.03 15.31 7.22
N GLY A 37 16.23 14.83 6.00
CA GLY A 37 17.03 13.62 5.73
C GLY A 37 16.26 12.30 5.89
N ILE A 38 14.97 12.34 6.23
CA ILE A 38 14.14 11.14 6.46
C ILE A 38 13.31 10.83 5.22
N ASN A 39 13.35 9.58 4.78
CA ASN A 39 12.59 9.11 3.62
C ASN A 39 11.14 8.77 4.02
N ILE A 40 10.34 9.82 4.20
CA ILE A 40 8.92 9.75 4.63
C ILE A 40 8.09 8.94 3.62
N ASN A 41 8.36 9.09 2.32
CA ASN A 41 7.62 8.38 1.25
C ASN A 41 7.87 6.87 1.30
N PHE A 42 9.11 6.44 1.58
CA PHE A 42 9.40 5.03 1.77
C PHE A 42 8.69 4.45 3.02
N GLY A 43 8.80 5.14 4.15
CA GLY A 43 8.20 4.70 5.42
C GLY A 43 6.67 4.59 5.33
N TRP A 44 6.00 5.66 4.91
CA TRP A 44 4.55 5.65 4.71
C TRP A 44 4.12 4.72 3.58
N GLY A 45 4.94 4.58 2.53
CA GLY A 45 4.68 3.64 1.44
C GLY A 45 4.64 2.20 1.94
N CYS A 46 5.61 1.80 2.76
CA CYS A 46 5.61 0.49 3.41
C CYS A 46 4.38 0.27 4.31
N VAL A 47 3.98 1.28 5.11
CA VAL A 47 2.79 1.19 5.97
C VAL A 47 1.52 1.01 5.13
N LEU A 48 1.35 1.81 4.07
CA LEU A 48 0.19 1.74 3.18
C LEU A 48 0.12 0.41 2.43
N LEU A 49 1.27 -0.08 1.97
CA LEU A 49 1.41 -1.35 1.26
C LEU A 49 1.05 -2.52 2.18
N ALA A 50 1.58 -2.55 3.41
CA ALA A 50 1.23 -3.55 4.41
C ALA A 50 -0.28 -3.56 4.71
N PHE A 51 -0.88 -2.37 4.88
CA PHE A 51 -2.31 -2.23 5.10
C PHE A 51 -3.14 -2.74 3.92
N GLY A 52 -2.78 -2.34 2.69
CA GLY A 52 -3.45 -2.80 1.46
C GLY A 52 -3.39 -4.32 1.30
N LEU A 53 -2.21 -4.91 1.51
CA LEU A 53 -2.03 -6.37 1.44
C LEU A 53 -2.87 -7.10 2.49
N LEU A 54 -2.94 -6.59 3.73
CA LEU A 54 -3.79 -7.17 4.77
C LEU A 54 -5.27 -7.16 4.35
N MET A 55 -5.76 -6.04 3.81
CA MET A 55 -7.13 -5.93 3.30
C MET A 55 -7.41 -6.91 2.16
N VAL A 56 -6.52 -6.99 1.18
CA VAL A 56 -6.60 -7.95 0.06
C VAL A 56 -6.60 -9.39 0.60
N PHE A 57 -5.73 -9.71 1.54
CA PHE A 57 -5.65 -11.02 2.16
C PHE A 57 -6.95 -11.41 2.88
N PHE A 58 -7.51 -10.51 3.70
CA PHE A 58 -8.79 -10.76 4.37
C PHE A 58 -9.98 -10.86 3.41
N ALA A 59 -10.00 -10.06 2.35
CA ALA A 59 -11.01 -10.16 1.30
C ALA A 59 -10.93 -11.52 0.58
N TRP A 60 -9.72 -11.99 0.29
CA TRP A 60 -9.51 -13.30 -0.33
C TRP A 60 -9.94 -14.46 0.57
N ARG A 61 -9.62 -14.39 1.87
CA ARG A 61 -10.09 -15.38 2.86
C ARG A 61 -11.60 -15.35 3.06
N GLY A 62 -12.24 -14.18 3.07
CA GLY A 62 -13.69 -14.04 3.14
C GLY A 62 -14.40 -14.69 1.95
N LYS A 63 -13.80 -14.60 0.75
CA LYS A 63 -14.30 -15.28 -0.45
C LYS A 63 -14.20 -16.82 -0.36
N GLN A 64 -13.26 -17.36 0.41
CA GLN A 64 -13.08 -18.81 0.59
C GLN A 64 -14.00 -19.41 1.65
N GLY A 65 -14.50 -18.62 2.61
CA GLY A 65 -15.48 -19.07 3.63
C GLY A 65 -16.93 -19.11 3.15
N ALA A 66 -17.21 -18.61 1.94
CA ALA A 66 -18.53 -18.62 1.31
C ALA A 66 -18.71 -19.75 0.28
N LYS A 67 -17.82 -20.76 0.31
CA LYS A 67 -17.86 -21.95 -0.54
C LYS A 67 -18.15 -23.17 0.32
#